data_AF-A0A2E0S7L2-F1
#
_entry.id   AF-A0A2E0S7L2-F1
#
_cell.length_a   1.000
_cell.length_b   1.000
_cell.length_c   1.000
_cell.angle_alpha   90.00
_cell.angle_beta   90.00
_cell.angle_gamma   90.00
#
_symmetry.space_group_name_H-M   'P 1'
#
loop_
_entity.id
_entity.type
_entity.pdbx_description
1 polymer ?
#
loop_
_entity_poly.entity_id
_entity_poly.type
_entity_poly.pdbx_seq_one_letter_code
_entity_poly.pdbx_strand_id
1 'polypeptide(L)'
;MRLMMTIFFLIVSSHVFAGTGYEVTVETDEETKSYMVIFGGGRLFAQHTGFDPETKKFVYLRWSRAEEPPKPVAKIWNHDTGEIVQLFKFPQAKNPLPVIPSIKAMKVCPFTGSKELKAIPRLAID
;
A
#
# COMPACT_ATOMS: atom_id res chain seq x y z
N MET A 1 5.60 -37.49 -34.89
CA MET A 1 4.49 -36.53 -34.66
C MET A 1 3.93 -36.62 -33.23
N ARG A 2 4.81 -36.66 -32.21
CA ARG A 2 4.44 -36.62 -30.77
C ARG A 2 5.25 -35.58 -29.98
N LEU A 3 6.09 -34.81 -30.68
CA LEU A 3 6.98 -33.79 -30.11
C LEU A 3 6.45 -32.36 -30.32
N MET A 4 5.21 -32.23 -30.81
CA MET A 4 4.61 -30.96 -31.21
C MET A 4 3.42 -30.55 -30.31
N MET A 5 3.22 -31.26 -29.19
CA MET A 5 2.11 -31.04 -28.26
C MET A 5 2.57 -30.89 -26.80
N THR A 6 3.77 -30.33 -26.60
CA THR A 6 4.28 -29.99 -25.26
C THR A 6 4.77 -28.54 -25.16
N ILE A 7 4.82 -27.82 -26.29
CA ILE A 7 5.35 -26.44 -26.37
C ILE A 7 4.26 -25.37 -26.16
N PHE A 8 2.97 -25.75 -26.14
CA PHE A 8 1.86 -24.81 -25.91
C PHE A 8 1.47 -24.64 -24.42
N PHE A 9 2.34 -25.07 -23.50
CA PHE A 9 2.23 -24.76 -22.07
C PHE A 9 3.19 -23.64 -21.65
N LEU A 10 3.54 -22.78 -22.62
CA LEU A 10 4.38 -21.61 -22.41
C LEU A 10 3.49 -20.37 -22.28
N ILE A 11 3.51 -19.82 -21.06
CA ILE A 11 3.44 -18.38 -20.79
C ILE A 11 2.05 -17.74 -20.95
N VAL A 12 1.15 -18.05 -20.02
CA VAL A 12 0.19 -17.04 -19.57
C VAL A 12 0.60 -16.65 -18.15
N SER A 13 1.66 -15.85 -18.05
CA SER A 13 1.91 -15.06 -16.84
C SER A 13 0.81 -14.00 -16.78
N SER A 14 -0.35 -14.37 -16.23
CA SER A 14 -1.39 -13.41 -15.90
C SER A 14 -0.82 -12.47 -14.86
N HIS A 15 -0.28 -11.33 -15.30
CA HIS A 15 0.10 -10.23 -14.42
C HIS A 15 -1.16 -9.77 -13.71
N VAL A 16 -1.35 -10.26 -12.48
CA VAL A 16 -2.44 -9.80 -11.63
C VAL A 16 -2.10 -8.38 -11.27
N PHE A 17 -2.73 -7.42 -11.95
CA PHE A 17 -2.52 -6.00 -11.75
C PHE A 17 -2.68 -5.67 -10.26
N ALA A 18 -1.58 -5.35 -9.56
CA ALA A 18 -1.54 -5.37 -8.10
C ALA A 18 -2.02 -4.05 -7.44
N GLY A 19 -2.78 -3.24 -8.15
CA GLY A 19 -3.13 -1.88 -7.75
C GLY A 19 -2.16 -0.84 -8.30
N THR A 20 -2.21 0.39 -7.77
CA THR A 20 -1.34 1.49 -8.22
C THR A 20 -0.20 1.67 -7.23
N GLY A 21 1.03 1.39 -7.69
CA GLY A 21 2.25 1.69 -6.96
C GLY A 21 2.67 3.14 -7.21
N TYR A 22 3.33 3.73 -6.23
CA TYR A 22 3.96 5.04 -6.36
C TYR A 22 5.39 4.93 -5.88
N GLU A 23 6.32 5.37 -6.73
CA GLU A 23 7.67 5.67 -6.31
C GLU A 23 7.64 7.07 -5.70
N VAL A 24 7.92 7.14 -4.40
CA VAL A 24 7.96 8.38 -3.64
C VAL A 24 9.41 8.72 -3.36
N THR A 25 9.83 9.88 -3.85
CA THR A 25 11.16 10.44 -3.62
C THR A 25 11.04 11.68 -2.75
N VAL A 26 11.93 11.78 -1.78
CA VAL A 26 12.06 12.93 -0.87
C VAL A 26 13.52 13.30 -0.81
N GLU A 27 13.82 14.56 -1.09
CA GLU A 27 15.16 15.13 -0.98
C GLU A 27 15.16 16.07 0.23
N THR A 28 16.16 15.92 1.09
CA THR A 28 16.49 16.85 2.17
C THR A 28 17.95 17.27 2.02
N ASP A 29 18.39 18.27 2.79
CA ASP A 29 19.80 18.67 2.83
C ASP A 29 20.75 17.54 3.28
N GLU A 30 20.21 16.52 3.95
CA GLU A 30 20.96 15.41 4.54
C GLU A 30 20.91 14.13 3.69
N GLU A 31 19.76 13.79 3.11
CA GLU A 31 19.58 12.54 2.36
C GLU A 31 18.53 12.63 1.24
N THR A 32 18.74 11.83 0.19
CA THR A 32 17.69 11.49 -0.78
C THR A 32 17.14 10.11 -0.45
N LYS A 33 15.83 10.03 -0.23
CA LYS A 33 15.12 8.77 0.07
C LYS A 33 14.11 8.47 -1.01
N SER A 34 14.18 7.27 -1.60
CA SER A 34 13.18 6.76 -2.53
C SER A 34 12.57 5.46 -1.99
N TYR A 35 11.26 5.32 -2.07
CA TYR A 35 10.55 4.12 -1.64
C TYR A 35 9.27 3.88 -2.43
N MET A 36 8.85 2.62 -2.47
CA MET A 36 7.60 2.20 -3.11
C MET A 36 6.48 2.10 -2.09
N VAL A 37 5.31 2.66 -2.42
CA VAL A 37 4.08 2.48 -1.66
C VAL A 37 2.94 2.14 -2.61
N ILE A 38 2.09 1.18 -2.22
CA ILE A 38 0.98 0.71 -3.05
C ILE A 38 -0.33 1.17 -2.42
N PHE A 39 -1.26 1.66 -3.22
CA PHE A 39 -2.62 2.01 -2.79
C PHE A 39 -3.68 1.30 -3.63
N GLY A 40 -4.86 1.09 -3.04
CA GLY A 40 -6.04 0.59 -3.74
C GLY A 40 -6.08 -0.92 -3.85
N GLY A 41 -5.82 -1.47 -5.04
CA GLY A 41 -5.86 -2.91 -5.28
C GLY A 41 -6.21 -3.24 -6.72
N GLY A 42 -6.13 -4.53 -7.05
CA GLY A 42 -6.40 -5.03 -8.40
C GLY A 42 -7.87 -5.29 -8.70
N ARG A 43 -8.11 -5.93 -9.86
CA ARG A 43 -9.45 -6.37 -10.28
C ARG A 43 -10.07 -7.37 -9.29
N LEU A 44 -9.26 -8.22 -8.67
CA LEU A 44 -9.73 -9.31 -7.81
C LEU A 44 -9.57 -9.04 -6.31
N PHE A 45 -8.92 -7.94 -5.94
CA PHE A 45 -8.62 -7.66 -4.54
C PHE A 45 -8.66 -6.17 -4.25
N ALA A 46 -8.82 -5.86 -2.97
CA ALA A 46 -8.63 -4.52 -2.44
C ALA A 46 -7.62 -4.59 -1.30
N GLN A 47 -7.02 -3.44 -0.98
CA GLN A 47 -6.10 -3.32 0.13
C GLN A 47 -6.26 -1.98 0.85
N HIS A 48 -5.94 -2.01 2.13
CA HIS A 48 -5.61 -0.83 2.90
C HIS A 48 -4.10 -0.74 3.06
N THR A 49 -3.63 0.50 3.13
CA THR A 49 -2.23 0.84 3.31
C THR A 49 -2.10 1.61 4.61
N GLY A 50 -1.18 1.19 5.47
CA GLY A 50 -0.82 1.87 6.70
C GLY A 50 0.69 2.12 6.74
N PHE A 51 1.13 2.97 7.66
CA PHE A 51 2.54 3.09 8.01
C PHE A 51 2.72 2.67 9.46
N ASP A 52 3.58 1.70 9.70
CA ASP A 52 3.95 1.27 11.03
C ASP A 52 5.16 2.08 11.53
N PRO A 53 5.00 2.95 12.53
CA PRO A 53 6.09 3.76 13.05
C PRO A 53 7.12 2.93 13.82
N GLU A 54 6.76 1.76 14.36
CA GLU A 54 7.67 0.90 15.12
C GLU A 54 8.72 0.27 14.19
N THR A 55 8.26 -0.29 13.07
CA THR A 55 9.13 -0.95 12.09
C THR A 55 9.59 -0.05 10.94
N LYS A 56 9.08 1.19 10.88
CA LYS A 56 9.30 2.16 9.80
C LYS A 56 8.99 1.58 8.42
N LYS A 57 7.84 0.94 8.26
CA LYS A 57 7.43 0.28 7.01
C LYS A 57 6.01 0.60 6.63
N PHE A 58 5.76 0.68 5.33
CA PHE A 58 4.40 0.57 4.81
C PHE A 58 3.92 -0.87 4.97
N VAL A 59 2.70 -1.01 5.49
CA VAL A 59 2.05 -2.29 5.75
C VAL A 59 0.73 -2.36 4.98
N TYR A 60 0.34 -3.57 4.60
CA TYR A 60 -0.77 -3.77 3.66
C TYR A 60 -1.73 -4.81 4.22
N LEU A 61 -3.00 -4.42 4.32
CA LEU A 61 -4.10 -5.30 4.67
C LEU A 61 -4.90 -5.57 3.39
N ARG A 62 -4.72 -6.74 2.80
CA ARG A 62 -5.31 -7.15 1.52
C ARG A 62 -6.43 -8.16 1.74
N TRP A 63 -7.50 -8.06 0.95
CA TRP A 63 -8.61 -9.02 0.95
C TRP A 63 -9.16 -9.22 -0.47
N SER A 64 -9.82 -10.36 -0.69
CA SER A 64 -10.51 -10.62 -1.95
C SER A 64 -11.71 -9.69 -2.09
N ARG A 65 -11.98 -9.18 -3.30
CA ARG A 65 -13.23 -8.43 -3.54
C ARG A 65 -14.49 -9.29 -3.45
N ALA A 66 -14.34 -10.62 -3.44
CA ALA A 66 -15.44 -11.56 -3.19
C ALA A 66 -15.71 -11.79 -1.69
N GLU A 67 -14.84 -11.29 -0.80
CA GLU A 67 -14.97 -11.41 0.65
C GLU A 67 -15.48 -10.10 1.27
N GLU A 68 -16.02 -10.18 2.49
CA GLU A 68 -16.35 -8.96 3.25
C GLU A 68 -15.08 -8.12 3.49
N PRO A 69 -15.13 -6.79 3.31
CA PRO A 69 -14.03 -5.92 3.69
C PRO A 69 -13.69 -6.05 5.17
N PRO A 70 -12.40 -5.97 5.56
CA PRO A 70 -11.99 -5.94 6.94
C PRO A 70 -12.74 -4.86 7.71
N LYS A 71 -13.17 -5.19 8.93
CA LYS A 71 -13.83 -4.24 9.83
C LYS A 71 -12.77 -3.55 10.71
N PRO A 72 -12.97 -2.28 11.09
CA PRO A 72 -12.08 -1.62 12.02
C PRO A 72 -12.13 -2.30 13.38
N VAL A 73 -10.98 -2.43 14.04
CA VAL A 73 -10.85 -3.07 15.35
C VAL A 73 -10.87 -2.06 16.50
N ALA A 74 -10.62 -0.79 16.20
CA ALA A 74 -10.69 0.30 17.16
C ALA A 74 -11.02 1.62 16.46
N LYS A 75 -11.36 2.63 17.25
CA LYS A 75 -11.60 4.00 16.80
C LYS A 75 -10.94 4.95 17.79
N ILE A 76 -10.36 6.03 17.29
CA ILE A 76 -9.82 7.12 18.10
C ILE A 76 -10.47 8.43 17.66
N TRP A 77 -10.68 9.33 18.61
CA TRP A 77 -11.10 10.69 18.30
C TRP A 77 -9.85 11.56 18.16
N ASN A 78 -9.68 12.17 16.99
CA ASN A 78 -8.60 13.12 16.75
C ASN A 78 -9.06 14.51 17.21
N HIS A 79 -8.56 14.96 18.35
CA HIS A 79 -8.88 16.27 18.92
C HIS A 79 -8.50 17.46 18.03
N ASP A 80 -7.48 17.33 17.16
CA ASP A 80 -7.02 18.42 16.30
C ASP A 80 -7.97 18.67 15.13
N THR A 81 -8.57 17.61 14.57
CA THR A 81 -9.47 17.70 13.41
C THR A 81 -10.94 17.50 13.76
N GLY A 82 -11.24 17.02 14.97
CA GLY A 82 -12.57 16.60 15.40
C GLY A 82 -13.03 15.26 14.80
N GLU A 83 -12.21 14.62 13.97
CA GLU A 83 -12.61 13.41 13.23
C GLU A 83 -12.45 12.13 14.05
N ILE A 84 -13.32 11.15 13.80
CA ILE A 84 -13.14 9.78 14.30
C ILE A 84 -12.30 8.99 13.31
N VAL A 85 -11.08 8.63 13.71
CA VAL A 85 -10.16 7.83 12.91
C VAL A 85 -10.37 6.35 13.23
N GLN A 86 -10.64 5.57 12.20
CA GLN A 86 -10.78 4.12 12.29
C GLN A 86 -9.41 3.45 12.23
N LEU A 87 -9.19 2.45 13.10
CA LEU A 87 -7.95 1.69 13.15
C LEU A 87 -8.19 0.25 12.72
N PHE A 88 -7.28 -0.28 11.91
CA PHE A 88 -7.35 -1.62 11.33
C PHE A 88 -6.16 -2.46 11.80
N LYS A 89 -6.38 -3.77 11.94
CA LYS A 89 -5.30 -4.71 12.28
C LYS A 89 -4.59 -5.14 10.99
N PHE A 90 -3.39 -4.63 10.79
CA PHE A 90 -2.51 -5.06 9.70
C PHE A 90 -1.75 -6.33 10.13
N PRO A 91 -1.61 -7.35 9.28
CA PRO A 91 -0.88 -8.58 9.62
C PRO A 91 0.57 -8.34 10.02
N GLN A 92 1.21 -7.32 9.41
CA GLN A 92 2.63 -7.00 9.61
C GLN A 92 2.88 -6.05 10.80
N ALA A 93 1.84 -5.51 11.42
CA ALA A 93 1.96 -4.53 12.50
C ALA A 93 1.48 -5.10 13.83
N LYS A 94 2.19 -4.77 14.91
CA LYS A 94 1.81 -5.16 16.27
C LYS A 94 0.52 -4.45 16.71
N ASN A 95 0.45 -3.15 16.50
CA ASN A 95 -0.68 -2.31 16.91
C ASN A 95 -1.65 -2.06 15.73
N PRO A 96 -2.95 -1.79 16.01
CA PRO A 96 -3.87 -1.27 14.99
C PRO A 96 -3.41 0.09 14.46
N LEU A 97 -3.52 0.28 13.15
CA LEU A 97 -3.02 1.49 12.48
C LEU A 97 -4.15 2.18 11.69
N PRO A 98 -4.08 3.51 11.51
CA PRO A 98 -4.97 4.20 10.60
C PRO A 98 -4.65 3.86 9.14
N VAL A 99 -5.65 3.99 8.27
CA VAL A 99 -5.49 3.81 6.83
C VAL A 99 -5.03 5.12 6.19
N ILE A 100 -4.03 5.02 5.33
CA ILE A 100 -3.64 6.07 4.40
C ILE A 100 -4.43 5.81 3.10
N PRO A 101 -5.46 6.61 2.77
CA PRO A 101 -6.43 6.25 1.73
C PRO A 101 -5.87 6.36 0.31
N SER A 102 -4.88 7.21 0.07
CA SER A 102 -4.25 7.40 -1.23
C SER A 102 -2.93 8.14 -1.10
N ILE A 103 -2.16 8.18 -2.19
CA ILE A 103 -0.94 9.00 -2.27
C ILE A 103 -1.20 10.49 -1.98
N LYS A 104 -2.38 11.01 -2.35
CA LYS A 104 -2.74 12.43 -2.09
C LYS A 104 -2.90 12.75 -0.60
N ALA A 105 -3.16 11.74 0.22
CA ALA A 105 -3.25 11.90 1.67
C ALA A 105 -1.86 11.95 2.34
N MET A 106 -0.80 11.50 1.65
CA MET A 106 0.57 11.62 2.14
C MET A 106 1.08 13.04 1.96
N LYS A 107 0.79 13.90 2.94
CA LYS A 107 1.26 15.30 2.98
C LYS A 107 2.64 15.46 3.59
N VAL A 108 3.10 14.45 4.35
CA VAL A 108 4.35 14.45 5.09
C VAL A 108 5.02 13.09 4.93
N CYS A 109 6.33 13.09 4.64
CA CYS A 109 7.13 11.88 4.56
C CYS A 109 7.24 11.24 5.94
N PRO A 110 6.80 9.98 6.13
CA PRO A 110 6.86 9.34 7.44
C PRO A 110 8.29 8.99 7.87
N PHE A 111 9.27 9.05 6.96
CA PHE A 111 10.67 8.77 7.25
C PHE A 111 11.48 10.01 7.64
N THR A 112 11.21 11.15 6.98
CA THR A 112 12.03 12.37 7.09
C THR A 112 11.26 13.56 7.65
N GLY A 113 9.92 13.50 7.72
CA GLY A 113 9.08 14.64 8.11
C GLY A 113 8.95 15.74 7.05
N SER A 114 9.63 15.61 5.90
CA SER A 114 9.54 16.61 4.83
C SER A 114 8.16 16.61 4.18
N LYS A 115 7.70 17.81 3.79
CA LYS A 115 6.47 18.04 3.01
C LYS A 115 6.72 18.00 1.50
N GLU A 116 7.98 18.02 1.09
CA GLU A 116 8.41 18.03 -0.30
C GLU A 116 8.49 16.60 -0.83
N LEU A 117 7.32 16.04 -1.14
CA LEU A 117 7.18 14.69 -1.65
C LEU A 117 6.95 14.72 -3.16
N LYS A 118 7.79 14.02 -3.91
CA LYS A 118 7.54 13.73 -5.33
C LYS A 118 7.07 12.30 -5.47
N ALA A 119 5.83 12.11 -5.92
CA ALA A 119 5.26 10.78 -6.14
C ALA A 119 5.01 10.53 -7.63
N ILE A 120 5.64 9.50 -8.18
CA ILE A 120 5.48 9.10 -9.58
C ILE A 120 4.71 7.78 -9.61
N PRO A 121 3.58 7.69 -10.34
CA PRO A 121 2.86 6.43 -10.48
C PRO A 121 3.74 5.41 -11.22
N ARG A 122 3.84 4.21 -10.65
CA ARG A 122 4.53 3.06 -11.21
C ARG A 122 3.60 1.86 -11.19
N LEU A 123 3.86 0.90 -12.08
CA LEU A 123 3.22 -0.40 -11.98
C LEU A 123 3.72 -1.06 -10.69
N ALA A 124 2.80 -1.38 -9.78
CA ALA A 124 3.11 -2.27 -8.67
C ALA A 124 3.24 -3.67 -9.25
N ILE A 125 4.46 -4.20 -9.24
CA ILE A 125 4.75 -5.60 -9.55
C ILE A 125 5.04 -6.24 -8.19
N ASP A 126 4.19 -7.20 -7.82
CA ASP A 126 4.39 -8.10 -6.70
C ASP A 126 5.19 -9.31 -7.20
#